data_AF-A0AAE9F5P2-F1
#
_entry.id   AF-A0AAE9F5P2-F1
#
_cell.length_a   1.000
_cell.length_b   1.000
_cell.length_c   1.000
_cell.angle_alpha   90.00
_cell.angle_beta   90.00
_cell.angle_gamma   90.00
#
_symmetry.space_group_name_H-M   'P 1'
#
loop_
_entity.id
_entity.type
_entity.pdbx_description
1 polymer ?
#
loop_
_entity_poly.entity_id
_entity_poly.type
_entity_poly.pdbx_seq_one_letter_code
_entity_poly.pdbx_strand_id
1 'polypeptide(L)'
;MLPKEQVYSLLQKESQILEKVFLLVRCTISVEWKYQQPRLTSAEEWILKADEIMSDLEKLTDDIVLAESFKEISLTESAQLTKRLIDVSNAINNITKNMYKIVNHNQNERLFAAKVVAQQRIKTLLVDQEEAEKLLEYRTNFIRQNDEKKKQELKRMRETEIIEEMRSQALKEHKKYLSSLEAVKALGEVEENTVISNDSLADDVTLTEGHLEIRKRRRSRSLTRKVVGTIKKTIRRSVSLFNNHRDHHQNPTPKI
;
A
#
# COMPACT_ATOMS: atom_id res chain seq x y z
N MET A 1 -23.01 76.00 -14.19
CA MET A 1 -22.98 75.18 -15.42
C MET A 1 -21.71 74.35 -15.37
N LEU A 2 -21.83 73.05 -15.08
CA LEU A 2 -20.99 71.93 -15.54
C LEU A 2 -21.39 70.66 -14.74
N PRO A 3 -22.32 69.85 -15.29
CA PRO A 3 -22.42 68.41 -14.94
C PRO A 3 -22.39 67.51 -16.20
N LYS A 4 -22.34 68.09 -17.40
CA LYS A 4 -22.47 67.33 -18.66
C LYS A 4 -21.31 66.37 -18.93
N GLU A 5 -20.09 66.72 -18.52
CA GLU A 5 -18.89 65.90 -18.77
C GLU A 5 -18.88 64.61 -17.94
N GLN A 6 -19.30 64.66 -16.68
CA GLN A 6 -19.38 63.47 -15.81
C GLN A 6 -20.49 62.51 -16.24
N VAL A 7 -21.68 63.04 -16.60
CA VAL A 7 -22.75 62.23 -17.21
C VAL A 7 -22.27 61.55 -18.49
N TYR A 8 -21.54 62.28 -19.35
CA TYR A 8 -20.98 61.71 -20.58
C TYR A 8 -19.97 60.58 -20.29
N SER A 9 -19.13 60.76 -19.27
CA SER A 9 -18.18 59.74 -18.82
C SER A 9 -18.88 58.48 -18.29
N LEU A 10 -19.95 58.62 -17.49
CA LEU A 10 -20.73 57.48 -16.99
C LEU A 10 -21.43 56.73 -18.14
N LEU A 11 -22.04 57.45 -19.08
CA LEU A 11 -22.66 56.86 -20.28
C LEU A 11 -21.63 56.17 -21.19
N GLN A 12 -20.40 56.71 -21.27
CA GLN A 12 -19.32 56.07 -22.02
C GLN A 12 -18.89 54.76 -21.37
N LYS A 13 -18.75 54.72 -20.04
CA LYS A 13 -18.48 53.48 -19.29
C LYS A 13 -19.61 52.46 -19.48
N GLU A 14 -20.86 52.89 -19.38
CA GLU A 14 -22.04 52.04 -19.65
C GLU A 14 -21.98 51.44 -21.05
N SER A 15 -21.70 52.26 -22.07
CA SER A 15 -21.59 51.81 -23.46
C SER A 15 -20.48 50.76 -23.64
N GLN A 16 -19.33 50.94 -23.01
CA GLN A 16 -18.22 49.99 -23.08
C GLN A 16 -18.58 48.64 -22.46
N ILE A 17 -19.25 48.66 -21.31
CA ILE A 17 -19.71 47.44 -20.64
C ILE A 17 -20.76 46.71 -21.49
N LEU A 18 -21.72 47.46 -22.04
CA LEU A 18 -22.74 46.89 -22.93
C LEU A 18 -22.14 46.29 -24.21
N GLU A 19 -21.06 46.88 -24.74
CA GLU A 19 -20.33 46.31 -25.86
C GLU A 19 -19.66 44.98 -25.48
N LYS A 20 -19.04 44.88 -24.29
CA LYS A 20 -18.50 43.61 -23.77
C LYS A 20 -19.61 42.55 -23.64
N VAL A 21 -20.76 42.92 -23.08
CA VAL A 21 -21.94 42.04 -22.97
C VAL A 21 -22.40 41.56 -24.35
N PHE A 22 -22.52 42.48 -25.30
CA PHE A 22 -22.96 42.16 -26.65
C PHE A 22 -22.00 41.20 -27.36
N LEU A 23 -20.69 41.43 -27.24
CA LEU A 23 -19.66 40.53 -27.77
C LEU A 23 -19.77 39.13 -27.14
N LEU A 24 -19.95 39.06 -25.82
CA LEU A 24 -20.10 37.80 -25.10
C LEU A 24 -21.34 37.03 -25.57
N VAL A 25 -22.49 37.70 -25.69
CA VAL A 25 -23.73 37.11 -26.21
C VAL A 25 -23.54 36.65 -27.66
N ARG A 26 -22.90 37.44 -28.51
CA ARG A 26 -22.66 37.06 -29.91
C ARG A 26 -21.83 35.79 -30.03
N CYS A 27 -20.81 35.64 -29.19
CA CYS A 27 -20.00 34.41 -29.13
C CYS A 27 -20.84 33.17 -28.78
N THR A 28 -21.88 33.32 -27.93
CA THR A 28 -22.77 32.19 -27.59
C THR A 28 -23.79 31.84 -28.68
N ILE A 29 -24.21 32.80 -29.51
CA ILE A 29 -25.18 32.56 -30.59
C ILE A 29 -24.58 31.68 -31.69
N SER A 30 -23.30 31.84 -31.98
CA SER A 30 -22.58 31.07 -33.01
C SER A 30 -22.23 29.63 -32.59
N VAL A 31 -22.60 29.20 -31.39
CA VAL A 31 -22.23 27.89 -30.85
C VAL A 31 -23.14 26.81 -31.40
N GLU A 32 -22.54 25.71 -31.86
CA GLU A 32 -23.27 24.51 -32.23
C GLU A 32 -23.72 23.72 -30.99
N TRP A 33 -24.83 24.16 -30.38
CA TRP A 33 -25.39 23.60 -29.13
C TRP A 33 -25.73 22.11 -29.18
N LYS A 34 -25.79 21.51 -30.37
CA LYS A 34 -26.00 20.07 -30.57
C LYS A 34 -24.79 19.24 -30.12
N TYR A 35 -23.59 19.80 -30.23
CA TYR A 35 -22.35 19.09 -29.91
C TYR A 35 -21.91 19.39 -28.48
N GLN A 36 -21.45 18.35 -27.76
CA GLN A 36 -21.09 18.47 -26.35
C GLN A 36 -19.87 19.38 -26.13
N GLN A 37 -18.84 19.26 -26.96
CA GLN A 37 -17.58 19.99 -26.80
C GLN A 37 -17.74 21.50 -27.02
N PRO A 38 -18.32 22.00 -28.14
CA PRO A 38 -18.53 23.43 -28.34
C PRO A 38 -19.42 24.06 -27.27
N ARG A 39 -20.47 23.34 -26.85
CA ARG A 39 -21.36 23.75 -25.76
C ARG A 39 -20.63 23.92 -24.43
N LEU A 40 -19.74 22.99 -24.09
CA LEU A 40 -18.96 23.06 -22.84
C LEU A 40 -17.96 24.21 -22.89
N THR A 41 -17.18 24.32 -23.97
CA THR A 41 -16.21 25.42 -24.15
C THR A 41 -16.88 26.78 -24.05
N SER A 42 -18.03 26.96 -24.70
CA SER A 42 -18.76 28.23 -24.60
C SER A 42 -19.31 28.51 -23.20
N ALA A 43 -19.76 27.48 -22.47
CA ALA A 43 -20.26 27.66 -21.11
C ALA A 43 -19.14 28.07 -20.15
N GLU A 44 -17.96 27.46 -20.27
CA GLU A 44 -16.77 27.82 -19.49
C GLU A 44 -16.30 29.24 -19.81
N GLU A 45 -16.24 29.59 -21.10
CA GLU A 45 -15.87 30.94 -21.54
C GLU A 45 -16.88 32.00 -21.07
N TRP A 46 -18.18 31.69 -21.10
CA TRP A 46 -19.21 32.57 -20.56
C TRP A 46 -18.98 32.85 -19.08
N ILE A 47 -18.79 31.80 -18.28
CA ILE A 47 -18.60 31.95 -16.82
C ILE A 47 -17.40 32.86 -16.53
N LEU A 48 -16.27 32.63 -17.20
CA LEU A 48 -15.05 33.42 -17.00
C LEU A 48 -15.24 34.90 -17.35
N LYS A 49 -15.92 35.20 -18.46
CA LYS A 49 -16.12 36.58 -18.93
C LYS A 49 -17.27 37.28 -18.22
N ALA A 50 -18.29 36.55 -17.78
CA ALA A 50 -19.42 37.11 -17.05
C ALA A 50 -18.97 37.71 -15.72
N ASP A 51 -18.04 37.07 -15.01
CA ASP A 51 -17.50 37.58 -13.74
C ASP A 51 -16.79 38.93 -13.92
N GLU A 52 -16.01 39.11 -15.00
CA GLU A 52 -15.37 40.38 -15.34
C GLU A 52 -16.41 41.48 -15.59
N ILE A 53 -17.41 41.19 -16.42
CA ILE A 53 -18.49 42.14 -16.76
C ILE A 53 -19.31 42.51 -15.52
N MET A 54 -19.58 41.54 -14.65
CA MET A 54 -20.30 41.78 -13.39
C MET A 54 -19.52 42.72 -12.48
N SER A 55 -18.20 42.56 -12.37
CA SER A 55 -17.35 43.49 -11.60
C SER A 55 -17.35 44.90 -12.21
N ASP A 56 -17.33 45.03 -13.53
CA ASP A 56 -17.41 46.33 -14.20
C ASP A 56 -18.77 47.01 -13.99
N LEU A 57 -19.87 46.24 -14.00
CA LEU A 57 -21.22 46.73 -13.69
C LEU A 57 -21.34 47.22 -12.24
N GLU A 58 -20.76 46.49 -11.29
CA GLU A 58 -20.73 46.88 -9.87
C GLU A 58 -19.99 48.21 -9.71
N LYS A 59 -18.80 48.36 -10.31
CA LYS A 59 -18.04 49.62 -10.27
C LYS A 59 -18.81 50.79 -10.89
N LEU A 60 -19.49 50.56 -12.02
CA LEU A 60 -20.31 51.60 -12.65
C LEU A 60 -21.48 52.00 -11.73
N THR A 61 -22.07 51.04 -11.03
CA THR A 61 -23.15 51.31 -10.07
C THR A 61 -22.64 52.16 -8.91
N ASP A 62 -21.45 51.84 -8.36
CA ASP A 62 -20.80 52.65 -7.32
C ASP A 62 -20.49 54.08 -7.81
N ASP A 63 -19.96 54.21 -9.04
CA ASP A 63 -19.69 55.51 -9.65
C ASP A 63 -20.96 56.37 -9.81
N ILE A 64 -22.09 55.76 -10.18
CA ILE A 64 -23.40 56.44 -10.28
C ILE A 64 -23.87 56.92 -8.91
N VAL A 65 -23.77 56.07 -7.88
CA VAL A 65 -24.16 56.43 -6.51
C VAL A 65 -23.29 57.57 -5.97
N LEU A 66 -21.99 57.55 -6.25
CA LEU A 66 -21.09 58.63 -5.89
C LEU A 66 -21.46 59.93 -6.62
N ALA A 67 -21.66 59.90 -7.93
CA ALA A 67 -22.06 61.07 -8.72
C ALA A 67 -23.40 61.67 -8.24
N GLU A 68 -24.36 60.83 -7.82
CA GLU A 68 -25.61 61.27 -7.20
C GLU A 68 -25.34 62.00 -5.88
N SER A 69 -24.48 61.43 -5.02
CA SER A 69 -24.15 62.01 -3.71
C SER A 69 -23.50 63.39 -3.80
N PHE A 70 -22.71 63.64 -4.85
CA PHE A 70 -22.09 64.93 -5.15
C PHE A 70 -23.00 65.88 -5.95
N LYS A 71 -24.26 65.49 -6.20
CA LYS A 71 -25.26 66.25 -6.99
C LYS A 71 -24.83 66.52 -8.44
N GLU A 72 -23.98 65.66 -9.00
CA GLU A 72 -23.51 65.74 -10.38
C GLU A 72 -24.56 65.21 -11.36
N ILE A 73 -25.40 64.28 -10.89
CA ILE A 73 -26.56 63.72 -11.60
C ILE A 73 -27.84 63.85 -10.76
N SER A 74 -29.01 63.89 -11.40
CA SER A 74 -30.28 63.93 -10.68
C SER A 74 -30.67 62.55 -10.14
N LEU A 75 -31.39 62.52 -9.00
CA LEU A 75 -31.94 61.30 -8.40
C LEU A 75 -32.80 60.49 -9.39
N THR A 76 -33.53 61.18 -10.26
CA THR A 76 -34.37 60.52 -11.28
C THR A 76 -33.55 59.85 -12.37
N GLU A 77 -32.44 60.47 -12.79
CA GLU A 77 -31.53 59.90 -13.79
C GLU A 77 -30.74 58.73 -13.20
N SER A 78 -30.22 58.86 -11.98
CA SER A 78 -29.52 57.79 -11.29
C SER A 78 -30.41 56.57 -11.08
N ALA A 79 -31.66 56.76 -10.62
CA ALA A 79 -32.61 55.67 -10.42
C ALA A 79 -32.93 54.91 -11.73
N GLN A 80 -33.03 55.62 -12.86
CA GLN A 80 -33.26 54.98 -14.16
C GLN A 80 -32.05 54.19 -14.64
N LEU A 81 -30.84 54.73 -14.51
CA LEU A 81 -29.60 54.06 -14.87
C LEU A 81 -29.38 52.81 -14.01
N THR A 82 -29.48 52.94 -12.70
CA THR A 82 -29.32 51.84 -11.75
C THR A 82 -30.33 50.72 -12.03
N LYS A 83 -31.59 51.04 -12.37
CA LYS A 83 -32.59 50.03 -12.74
C LYS A 83 -32.17 49.24 -13.98
N ARG A 84 -31.66 49.90 -15.02
CA ARG A 84 -31.20 49.21 -16.25
C ARG A 84 -30.00 48.32 -15.98
N LEU A 85 -29.05 48.77 -15.17
CA LEU A 85 -27.88 47.97 -14.78
C LEU A 85 -28.30 46.71 -13.99
N ILE A 86 -29.28 46.84 -13.10
CA ILE A 86 -29.87 45.69 -12.39
C ILE A 86 -30.51 44.69 -13.36
N ASP A 87 -31.26 45.16 -14.37
CA ASP A 87 -31.88 44.28 -15.36
C ASP A 87 -30.82 43.51 -16.18
N VAL A 88 -29.74 44.17 -16.60
CA VAL A 88 -28.61 43.55 -17.29
C VAL A 88 -27.90 42.52 -16.40
N SER A 89 -27.59 42.89 -15.16
CA SER A 89 -26.98 42.00 -14.16
C SER A 89 -27.83 40.74 -13.92
N ASN A 90 -29.14 40.91 -13.77
CA ASN A 90 -30.07 39.79 -13.61
C ASN A 90 -30.08 38.87 -14.83
N ALA A 91 -30.05 39.42 -16.05
CA ALA A 91 -29.97 38.64 -17.27
C ALA A 91 -28.67 37.84 -17.36
N ILE A 92 -27.52 38.46 -17.08
CA ILE A 92 -26.21 37.80 -17.05
C ILE A 92 -26.22 36.67 -16.03
N ASN A 93 -26.72 36.91 -14.82
CA ASN A 93 -26.81 35.91 -13.76
C ASN A 93 -27.68 34.70 -14.16
N ASN A 94 -28.81 34.93 -14.83
CA ASN A 94 -29.68 33.85 -15.28
C ASN A 94 -29.03 32.97 -16.35
N ILE A 95 -28.31 33.58 -17.30
CA ILE A 95 -27.56 32.82 -18.31
C ILE A 95 -26.41 32.06 -17.63
N THR A 96 -25.66 32.71 -16.75
CA THR A 96 -24.54 32.11 -16.01
C THR A 96 -24.98 30.88 -15.20
N LYS A 97 -26.15 30.94 -14.53
CA LYS A 97 -26.75 29.78 -13.86
C LYS A 97 -26.98 28.60 -14.81
N ASN A 98 -27.42 28.87 -16.04
CA ASN A 98 -27.62 27.82 -17.03
C ASN A 98 -26.29 27.26 -17.56
N MET A 99 -25.27 28.11 -17.72
CA MET A 99 -23.92 27.66 -18.07
C MET A 99 -23.32 26.74 -17.00
N TYR A 100 -23.50 27.06 -15.72
CA TYR A 100 -23.10 26.18 -14.62
C TYR A 100 -23.81 24.82 -14.67
N LYS A 101 -25.10 24.77 -15.04
CA LYS A 101 -25.80 23.48 -15.20
C LYS A 101 -25.15 22.62 -16.30
N ILE A 102 -24.73 23.23 -17.40
CA ILE A 102 -24.06 22.53 -18.52
C ILE A 102 -22.73 21.96 -18.04
N VAL A 103 -21.90 22.78 -17.41
CA VAL A 103 -20.58 22.39 -16.90
C VAL A 103 -20.71 21.29 -15.84
N ASN A 104 -21.58 21.48 -14.85
CA ASN A 104 -21.81 20.51 -13.77
C ASN A 104 -22.36 19.19 -14.30
N HIS A 105 -23.24 19.22 -15.30
CA HIS A 105 -23.76 18.01 -15.92
C HIS A 105 -22.63 17.19 -16.58
N ASN A 106 -21.75 17.84 -17.36
CA ASN A 106 -20.60 17.15 -17.95
C ASN A 106 -19.63 16.60 -16.89
N GLN A 107 -19.34 17.37 -15.84
CA GLN A 107 -18.50 16.91 -14.74
C GLN A 107 -19.10 15.68 -14.05
N ASN A 108 -20.41 15.68 -13.79
CA ASN A 108 -21.13 14.56 -13.19
C ASN A 108 -21.11 13.32 -14.09
N GLU A 109 -21.30 13.47 -15.40
CA GLU A 109 -21.18 12.36 -16.36
C GLU A 109 -19.78 11.73 -16.33
N ARG A 110 -18.74 12.57 -16.33
CA ARG A 110 -17.34 12.12 -16.25
C ARG A 110 -17.03 11.40 -14.95
N LEU A 111 -17.48 11.95 -13.82
CA LEU A 111 -17.33 11.33 -12.51
C LEU A 111 -18.07 10.01 -12.41
N PHE A 112 -19.28 9.93 -12.97
CA PHE A 112 -20.06 8.70 -13.00
C PHE A 112 -19.38 7.61 -13.84
N ALA A 113 -18.89 7.95 -15.02
CA ALA A 113 -18.14 7.02 -15.86
C ALA A 113 -16.88 6.50 -15.15
N ALA A 114 -16.10 7.40 -14.54
CA ALA A 114 -14.91 7.02 -13.77
C ALA A 114 -15.26 6.11 -12.58
N LYS A 115 -16.36 6.39 -11.87
CA LYS A 115 -16.86 5.55 -10.78
C LYS A 115 -17.20 4.14 -11.27
N VAL A 116 -17.88 3.99 -12.39
CA VAL A 116 -18.23 2.68 -12.96
C VAL A 116 -16.97 1.88 -13.29
N VAL A 117 -15.98 2.50 -13.94
CA VAL A 117 -14.69 1.85 -14.27
C VAL A 117 -13.95 1.43 -12.99
N ALA A 118 -13.89 2.29 -11.98
CA ALA A 118 -13.27 1.97 -10.70
C ALA A 118 -13.97 0.80 -9.99
N GLN A 119 -15.31 0.78 -9.99
CA GLN A 119 -16.09 -0.31 -9.41
C GLN A 119 -15.86 -1.63 -10.15
N GLN A 120 -15.75 -1.61 -11.48
CA GLN A 120 -15.40 -2.80 -12.26
C GLN A 120 -13.99 -3.30 -11.91
N ARG A 121 -13.02 -2.39 -11.82
CA ARG A 121 -11.63 -2.74 -11.47
C ARG A 121 -11.54 -3.36 -10.07
N ILE A 122 -12.25 -2.82 -9.09
CA ILE A 122 -12.31 -3.37 -7.73
C ILE A 122 -12.88 -4.79 -7.75
N LYS A 123 -13.96 -5.03 -8.50
CA LYS A 123 -14.54 -6.37 -8.64
C LYS A 123 -13.54 -7.38 -9.20
N THR A 124 -12.82 -7.02 -10.27
CA THR A 124 -11.77 -7.89 -10.84
C THR A 124 -10.67 -8.18 -9.81
N LEU A 125 -10.18 -7.15 -9.12
CA LEU A 125 -9.12 -7.32 -8.12
C LEU A 125 -9.54 -8.21 -6.94
N LEU A 126 -10.81 -8.15 -6.53
CA LEU A 126 -11.33 -9.04 -5.49
C LEU A 126 -11.37 -10.50 -5.95
N VAL A 127 -11.72 -10.77 -7.21
CA VAL A 127 -11.66 -12.12 -7.78
C VAL A 127 -10.21 -12.61 -7.85
N ASP A 128 -9.30 -11.77 -8.37
CA ASP A 128 -7.87 -12.10 -8.47
C ASP A 128 -7.27 -12.39 -7.07
N GLN A 129 -7.69 -11.65 -6.05
CA GLN A 129 -7.28 -11.88 -4.66
C GLN A 129 -7.75 -13.25 -4.16
N GLU A 130 -9.03 -13.60 -4.37
CA GLU A 130 -9.58 -14.88 -3.94
C GLU A 130 -8.86 -16.07 -4.62
N GLU A 131 -8.54 -15.95 -5.90
CA GLU A 131 -7.77 -16.97 -6.64
C GLU A 131 -6.33 -17.09 -6.11
N ALA A 132 -5.68 -15.96 -5.82
CA ALA A 132 -4.34 -15.95 -5.25
C ALA A 132 -4.31 -16.57 -3.84
N GLU A 133 -5.32 -16.31 -3.01
CA GLU A 133 -5.46 -16.89 -1.69
C GLU A 133 -5.64 -18.42 -1.77
N LYS A 134 -6.51 -18.92 -2.67
CA LYS A 134 -6.68 -20.36 -2.92
C LYS A 134 -5.37 -21.02 -3.37
N LEU A 135 -4.64 -20.38 -4.27
CA LEU A 135 -3.35 -20.91 -4.75
C LEU A 135 -2.31 -20.94 -3.63
N LEU A 136 -2.28 -19.92 -2.78
CA LEU A 136 -1.38 -19.84 -1.64
C LEU A 136 -1.69 -20.90 -0.59
N GLU A 137 -2.98 -21.12 -0.29
CA GLU A 137 -3.43 -22.18 0.62
C GLU A 137 -3.03 -23.56 0.07
N TYR A 138 -3.30 -23.83 -1.21
CA TYR A 138 -2.90 -25.06 -1.87
C TYR A 138 -1.39 -25.31 -1.76
N ARG A 139 -0.58 -24.29 -2.08
CA ARG A 139 0.89 -24.40 -2.07
C ARG A 139 1.42 -24.60 -0.65
N THR A 140 0.83 -23.95 0.34
CA THR A 140 1.18 -24.10 1.76
C THR A 140 0.88 -25.52 2.24
N ASN A 141 -0.30 -26.05 1.90
CA ASN A 141 -0.69 -27.43 2.22
C ASN A 141 0.22 -28.46 1.53
N PHE A 142 0.56 -28.24 0.26
CA PHE A 142 1.49 -29.10 -0.47
C PHE A 142 2.87 -29.17 0.19
N ILE A 143 3.44 -28.02 0.57
CA ILE A 143 4.72 -27.95 1.28
C ILE A 143 4.63 -28.72 2.61
N ARG A 144 3.58 -28.49 3.39
CA ARG A 144 3.38 -29.17 4.68
C ARG A 144 3.32 -30.70 4.53
N GLN A 145 2.56 -31.20 3.57
CA GLN A 145 2.47 -32.65 3.30
C GLN A 145 3.82 -33.24 2.87
N ASN A 146 4.59 -32.51 2.07
CA ASN A 146 5.90 -32.96 1.62
C ASN A 146 6.91 -33.00 2.78
N ASP A 147 6.91 -31.99 3.64
CA ASP A 147 7.74 -31.96 4.84
C ASP A 147 7.39 -33.09 5.83
N GLU A 148 6.10 -33.40 5.99
CA GLU A 148 5.63 -34.54 6.77
C GLU A 148 6.09 -35.87 6.18
N LYS A 149 5.98 -36.06 4.86
CA LYS A 149 6.48 -37.27 4.17
C LYS A 149 7.97 -37.45 4.36
N LYS A 150 8.77 -36.39 4.15
CA LYS A 150 10.23 -36.42 4.39
C LYS A 150 10.57 -36.75 5.84
N LYS A 151 9.82 -36.21 6.79
CA LYS A 151 10.01 -36.51 8.21
C LYS A 151 9.69 -37.96 8.54
N GLN A 152 8.65 -38.54 7.94
CA GLN A 152 8.33 -39.97 8.09
C GLN A 152 9.40 -40.87 7.47
N GLU A 153 9.89 -40.52 6.28
CA GLU A 153 10.96 -41.25 5.60
C GLU A 153 12.27 -41.25 6.42
N LEU A 154 12.67 -40.08 6.94
CA LEU A 154 13.81 -39.95 7.85
C LEU A 154 13.66 -40.79 9.13
N LYS A 155 12.44 -40.93 9.67
CA LYS A 155 12.19 -41.80 10.83
C LYS A 155 12.38 -43.27 10.47
N ARG A 156 11.83 -43.72 9.33
CA ARG A 156 11.98 -45.09 8.85
C ARG A 156 13.46 -45.46 8.62
N MET A 157 14.24 -44.56 7.99
CA MET A 157 15.68 -44.80 7.79
C MET A 157 16.43 -44.95 9.12
N ARG A 158 16.13 -44.10 10.12
CA ARG A 158 16.75 -44.24 11.45
C ARG A 158 16.34 -45.52 12.15
N GLU A 159 15.09 -45.94 12.04
CA GLU A 159 14.62 -47.20 12.62
C GLU A 159 15.35 -48.39 11.97
N THR A 160 15.54 -48.39 10.66
CA THR A 160 16.31 -49.43 9.97
C THR A 160 17.79 -49.41 10.35
N GLU A 161 18.41 -48.23 10.46
CA GLU A 161 19.79 -48.08 10.93
C GLU A 161 19.98 -48.68 12.34
N ILE A 162 19.07 -48.37 13.28
CA ILE A 162 19.13 -48.90 14.65
C ILE A 162 19.00 -50.43 14.65
N ILE A 163 18.10 -50.99 13.85
CA ILE A 163 17.91 -52.44 13.76
C ILE A 163 19.18 -53.12 13.22
N GLU A 164 19.82 -52.54 12.20
CA GLU A 164 21.07 -53.06 11.63
C GLU A 164 22.23 -52.95 12.62
N GLU A 165 22.35 -51.83 13.34
CA GLU A 165 23.33 -51.65 14.41
C GLU A 165 23.17 -52.71 15.51
N MET A 166 21.93 -52.94 15.98
CA MET A 166 21.63 -53.97 16.98
C MET A 166 21.99 -55.38 16.49
N ARG A 167 21.67 -55.71 15.23
CA ARG A 167 22.02 -57.01 14.64
C ARG A 167 23.54 -57.19 14.54
N SER A 168 24.24 -56.16 14.09
CA SER A 168 25.70 -56.16 13.99
C SER A 168 26.36 -56.32 15.37
N GLN A 169 25.84 -55.65 16.38
CA GLN A 169 26.31 -55.77 17.75
C GLN A 169 26.06 -57.18 18.32
N ALA A 170 24.85 -57.72 18.17
CA ALA A 170 24.52 -59.09 18.60
C ALA A 170 25.43 -60.13 17.94
N LEU A 171 25.74 -59.97 16.64
CA LEU A 171 26.69 -60.84 15.94
C LEU A 171 28.11 -60.74 16.50
N LYS A 172 28.57 -59.53 16.84
CA LYS A 172 29.89 -59.33 17.47
C LYS A 172 29.95 -59.98 18.86
N GLU A 173 28.92 -59.81 19.68
CA GLU A 173 28.83 -60.40 21.01
C GLU A 173 28.76 -61.93 20.95
N HIS A 174 27.97 -62.49 20.03
CA HIS A 174 27.90 -63.93 19.81
C HIS A 174 29.24 -64.53 19.37
N LYS A 175 29.99 -63.86 18.47
CA LYS A 175 31.34 -64.28 18.09
C LYS A 175 32.31 -64.29 19.27
N LYS A 176 32.26 -63.26 20.13
CA LYS A 176 33.07 -63.21 21.36
C LYS A 176 32.72 -64.36 22.29
N TYR A 177 31.43 -64.64 22.47
CA TYR A 177 30.96 -65.75 23.28
C TYR A 177 31.47 -67.10 22.76
N LEU A 178 31.33 -67.38 21.46
CA LEU A 178 31.84 -68.63 20.86
C LEU A 178 33.36 -68.77 21.05
N SER A 179 34.12 -67.71 20.81
CA SER A 179 35.58 -67.73 21.03
C SER A 179 35.94 -67.97 22.50
N SER A 180 35.20 -67.38 23.45
CA SER A 180 35.39 -67.66 24.88
C SER A 180 35.06 -69.11 25.23
N LEU A 181 34.05 -69.70 24.60
CA LEU A 181 33.63 -71.08 24.82
C LEU A 181 34.67 -72.06 24.23
N GLU A 182 35.24 -71.74 23.07
CA GLU A 182 36.39 -72.46 22.49
C GLU A 182 37.62 -72.37 23.40
N ALA A 183 37.94 -71.20 23.96
CA ALA A 183 39.06 -71.06 24.89
C ALA A 183 38.84 -71.87 26.19
N VAL A 184 37.61 -71.92 26.72
CA VAL A 184 37.26 -72.76 27.87
C VAL A 184 37.38 -74.24 27.54
N LYS A 185 36.94 -74.67 26.34
CA LYS A 185 37.13 -76.05 25.88
C LYS A 185 38.62 -76.40 25.73
N ALA A 186 39.42 -75.50 25.17
CA ALA A 186 40.87 -75.68 25.07
C ALA A 186 41.53 -75.81 26.45
N LEU A 187 41.08 -75.06 27.46
CA LEU A 187 41.54 -75.24 28.84
C LEU A 187 41.08 -76.56 29.48
N GLY A 188 39.96 -77.12 29.05
CA GLY A 188 39.49 -78.46 29.46
C GLY A 188 40.20 -79.61 28.74
N GLU A 189 40.87 -79.34 27.62
CA GLU A 189 41.67 -80.31 26.84
C GLU A 189 43.16 -80.29 27.22
N VAL A 190 43.61 -79.36 28.07
CA VAL A 190 44.92 -79.41 28.71
C VAL A 190 44.81 -80.32 29.94
N GLU A 191 45.25 -81.56 29.76
CA GLU A 191 45.10 -82.73 30.63
C GLU A 191 45.35 -82.53 32.14
N GLU A 192 44.58 -83.32 32.92
CA GLU A 192 45.04 -84.02 34.12
C GLU A 192 46.44 -84.64 33.90
N ASN A 193 47.50 -83.86 34.10
CA ASN A 193 48.80 -84.28 34.63
C ASN A 193 49.78 -83.11 34.61
N THR A 194 49.75 -82.29 35.65
CA THR A 194 50.96 -81.70 36.25
C THR A 194 50.65 -81.27 37.67
N VAL A 195 50.96 -82.14 38.63
CA VAL A 195 51.24 -81.73 40.02
C VAL A 195 52.64 -81.12 39.98
N ILE A 196 52.82 -79.83 40.33
CA ILE A 196 53.87 -79.30 41.23
C ILE A 196 53.46 -77.89 41.78
N SER A 197 53.43 -77.84 43.12
CA SER A 197 53.70 -76.77 44.11
C SER A 197 53.24 -75.31 44.00
N ASN A 198 52.79 -74.83 45.17
CA ASN A 198 52.89 -73.45 45.65
C ASN A 198 54.20 -72.77 45.23
N ASP A 199 54.12 -71.60 44.60
CA ASP A 199 54.64 -70.38 45.22
C ASP A 199 54.02 -69.11 44.62
N SER A 200 54.02 -68.09 45.47
CA SER A 200 53.55 -66.72 45.27
C SER A 200 54.03 -66.07 43.97
N LEU A 201 53.12 -65.37 43.26
CA LEU A 201 53.44 -64.11 42.57
C LEU A 201 52.17 -63.28 42.44
N ALA A 202 52.14 -62.19 43.21
CA ALA A 202 51.32 -61.03 42.93
C ALA A 202 51.64 -60.52 41.52
N ASP A 203 50.61 -60.25 40.72
CA ASP A 203 50.63 -59.16 39.75
C ASP A 203 49.19 -58.81 39.35
N ASP A 204 48.71 -57.77 40.02
CA ASP A 204 48.04 -56.61 39.47
C ASP A 204 47.62 -56.72 37.98
N VAL A 205 46.38 -57.13 37.73
CA VAL A 205 45.66 -56.71 36.53
C VAL A 205 44.57 -55.76 36.98
N THR A 206 44.99 -54.51 37.12
CA THR A 206 44.18 -53.30 36.99
C THR A 206 42.95 -53.57 36.12
N LEU A 207 41.78 -53.61 36.74
CA LEU A 207 40.54 -53.26 36.07
C LEU A 207 40.74 -51.83 35.59
N THR A 208 41.15 -51.66 34.33
CA THR A 208 41.03 -50.38 33.66
C THR A 208 39.55 -50.09 33.59
N GLU A 209 39.08 -49.36 34.59
CA GLU A 209 37.90 -48.51 34.55
C GLU A 209 37.97 -47.78 33.22
N GLY A 210 37.23 -48.31 32.24
CA GLY A 210 37.03 -47.66 30.97
C GLY A 210 36.47 -46.28 31.29
N HIS A 211 37.33 -45.29 31.15
CA HIS A 211 37.07 -43.89 31.34
C HIS A 211 35.82 -43.54 30.53
N LEU A 212 34.65 -43.61 31.17
CA LEU A 212 33.45 -42.93 30.73
C LEU A 212 33.79 -41.45 30.90
N GLU A 213 34.50 -40.90 29.90
CA GLU A 213 34.39 -39.49 29.59
C GLU A 213 32.90 -39.23 29.41
N ILE A 214 32.26 -38.80 30.50
CA ILE A 214 31.08 -37.97 30.45
C ILE A 214 31.56 -36.69 29.78
N ARG A 215 31.74 -36.76 28.46
CA ARG A 215 31.88 -35.61 27.59
C ARG A 215 30.52 -34.95 27.75
N LYS A 216 30.46 -33.97 28.66
CA LYS A 216 29.32 -33.10 28.88
C LYS A 216 28.88 -32.66 27.50
N ARG A 217 27.81 -33.28 27.01
CA ARG A 217 27.16 -32.92 25.75
C ARG A 217 26.78 -31.47 25.95
N ARG A 218 27.60 -30.55 25.41
CA ARG A 218 27.32 -29.12 25.41
C ARG A 218 26.10 -28.99 24.53
N ARG A 219 24.90 -29.11 25.13
CA ARG A 219 23.62 -29.00 24.43
C ARG A 219 23.73 -27.76 23.56
N SER A 220 23.42 -27.93 22.28
CA SER A 220 23.53 -26.95 21.20
C SER A 220 22.64 -25.74 21.48
N ARG A 221 22.99 -24.91 22.48
CA ARG A 221 22.28 -23.67 22.85
C ARG A 221 22.62 -22.53 21.90
N SER A 222 23.48 -22.75 20.91
CA SER A 222 23.94 -21.73 19.97
C SER A 222 23.03 -21.60 18.75
N LEU A 223 22.42 -22.66 18.22
CA LEU A 223 21.65 -22.55 16.97
C LEU A 223 20.34 -21.78 17.18
N THR A 224 19.54 -22.12 18.19
CA THR A 224 18.27 -21.43 18.46
C THR A 224 18.49 -19.97 18.85
N ARG A 225 19.53 -19.65 19.63
CA ARG A 225 19.87 -18.24 19.94
C ARG A 225 20.36 -17.47 18.71
N LYS A 226 21.13 -18.12 17.83
CA LYS A 226 21.63 -17.50 16.59
C LYS A 226 20.48 -17.25 15.61
N VAL A 227 19.57 -18.23 15.45
CA VAL A 227 18.36 -18.11 14.62
C VAL A 227 17.41 -17.04 15.17
N VAL A 228 17.11 -17.04 16.47
CA VAL A 228 16.27 -16.02 17.11
C VAL A 228 16.90 -14.63 17.02
N GLY A 229 18.24 -14.54 17.16
CA GLY A 229 18.98 -13.29 16.98
C GLY A 229 18.88 -12.74 15.56
N THR A 230 18.98 -13.62 14.56
CA THR A 230 18.81 -13.25 13.15
C THR A 230 17.38 -12.80 12.86
N ILE A 231 16.36 -13.54 13.30
CA ILE A 231 14.95 -13.17 13.13
C ILE A 231 14.64 -11.81 13.78
N LYS A 232 15.09 -11.59 15.02
CA LYS A 232 14.90 -10.29 15.71
C LYS A 232 15.58 -9.14 14.97
N LYS A 233 16.78 -9.35 14.40
CA LYS A 233 17.46 -8.33 13.59
C LYS A 233 16.70 -8.04 12.29
N THR A 234 16.15 -9.06 11.63
CA THR A 234 15.36 -8.90 10.40
C THR A 234 14.07 -8.12 10.68
N ILE A 235 13.33 -8.48 11.73
CA ILE A 235 12.10 -7.77 12.14
C ILE A 235 12.42 -6.31 12.49
N ARG A 236 13.52 -6.06 13.22
CA ARG A 236 13.94 -4.68 13.55
C ARG A 236 14.23 -3.86 12.29
N ARG A 237 14.92 -4.44 11.30
CA ARG A 237 15.24 -3.77 10.03
C ARG A 237 13.99 -3.52 9.18
N SER A 238 13.05 -4.46 9.13
CA SER A 238 11.81 -4.29 8.37
C SER A 238 10.89 -3.24 8.99
N VAL A 239 10.76 -3.20 10.32
CA VAL A 239 10.00 -2.14 11.01
C VAL A 239 10.65 -0.76 10.83
N SER A 240 11.99 -0.69 10.87
CA SER A 240 12.71 0.56 10.60
C SER A 240 12.52 1.05 9.16
N LEU A 241 12.53 0.14 8.18
CA LEU A 241 12.24 0.47 6.79
C LEU A 241 10.80 0.95 6.62
N PHE A 242 9.83 0.29 7.26
CA PHE A 242 8.43 0.67 7.21
C PHE A 242 8.17 2.05 7.83
N ASN A 243 8.78 2.34 8.98
CA ASN A 243 8.66 3.64 9.64
C ASN A 243 9.35 4.75 8.83
N ASN A 244 10.55 4.50 8.28
CA ASN A 244 11.21 5.46 7.39
C ASN A 244 10.37 5.73 6.12
N HIS A 245 9.74 4.70 5.55
CA HIS A 245 8.89 4.85 4.37
C HIS A 245 7.62 5.64 4.70
N ARG A 246 7.05 5.44 5.89
CA ARG A 246 5.89 6.20 6.39
C ARG A 246 6.23 7.67 6.62
N ASP A 247 7.37 7.95 7.24
CA ASP A 247 7.80 9.31 7.57
C ASP A 247 8.18 10.13 6.31
N HIS A 248 8.68 9.49 5.24
CA HIS A 248 9.00 10.15 3.96
C HIS A 248 7.78 10.43 3.06
N HIS A 249 6.61 9.85 3.37
CA HIS A 249 5.39 10.03 2.56
C HIS A 249 4.27 10.78 3.29
N GLN A 250 4.47 11.21 4.53
CA GLN A 250 3.46 11.96 5.30
C GLN A 250 3.78 13.46 5.51
N ASN A 251 4.93 13.98 5.06
CA ASN A 251 5.24 15.42 5.16
C ASN A 251 5.85 16.00 3.87
N PRO A 252 5.07 16.64 2.98
CA PRO A 252 5.60 17.73 2.18
C PRO A 252 5.67 18.95 3.11
N THR A 253 6.82 19.20 3.72
CA THR A 253 7.06 20.48 4.37
C THR A 253 6.99 21.59 3.31
N PRO A 254 6.21 22.66 3.52
CA PRO A 254 6.27 23.82 2.64
C PRO A 254 7.62 24.50 2.90
N LYS A 255 8.39 24.73 1.85
CA LYS A 255 9.57 25.60 1.91
C LYS A 255 9.07 27.03 2.12
N ILE A 256 9.44 27.62 3.26
CA ILE A 256 9.51 29.09 3.42
C ILE A 256 10.71 29.57 2.61
#